data_AF-A0A2A9ELC3-F1
#
_entry.id   AF-A0A2A9ELC3-F1
#
_cell.length_a   1.000
_cell.length_b   1.000
_cell.length_c   1.000
_cell.angle_alpha   90.00
_cell.angle_beta   90.00
_cell.angle_gamma   90.00
#
_symmetry.space_group_name_H-M   'P 1'
#
loop_
_entity.id
_entity.type
_entity.pdbx_description
1 polymer ?
#
loop_
_entity_poly.entity_id
_entity_poly.type
_entity_poly.pdbx_seq_one_letter_code
_entity_poly.pdbx_strand_id
1 'polypeptide(L)'
;MVPGAPTLTAQRTLRRRRVAVSVRVAAVVTLLASAVLGIQAAWSRWSVCFVGGEPPVAGLPEDGAGGCVALQNHLYDYTFPTEPWVPIADAAQREGLSLMALGVAVLLVSLSVVDRWSVSLPTVAGGAAIGATWLAAGVPTLQSGLAGKPVDVGPPGAVAALILLVPLVPVGLAVLSWRRAAAGFDPDGRLLAVFWLAMVATHPLAEFFITLTLWASHDSSPLSGFFRCAVVAVGACTVAATLVPAHRRPRLPRRSGAGA
;
A
#
# COMPACT_ATOMS: atom_id res chain seq x y z
N MET A 1 35.39 -36.35 18.86
CA MET A 1 34.53 -35.15 18.76
C MET A 1 35.19 -34.20 17.78
N VAL A 2 34.51 -33.77 16.72
CA VAL A 2 35.07 -32.81 15.76
C VAL A 2 34.78 -31.40 16.29
N PRO A 3 35.77 -30.67 16.84
CA PRO A 3 35.57 -29.27 17.19
C PRO A 3 35.31 -28.48 15.90
N GLY A 4 34.12 -27.88 15.78
CA GLY A 4 33.80 -26.96 14.68
C GLY A 4 32.50 -27.23 13.92
N ALA A 5 31.79 -28.34 14.15
CA ALA A 5 30.49 -28.53 13.53
C ALA A 5 29.45 -27.58 14.18
N PRO A 6 28.80 -26.67 13.42
CA PRO A 6 27.76 -25.82 13.97
C PRO A 6 26.62 -26.68 14.49
N THR A 7 26.17 -26.41 15.72
CA THR A 7 25.04 -27.10 16.33
C THR A 7 23.79 -26.98 15.43
N LEU A 8 22.93 -28.01 15.42
CA LEU A 8 21.68 -28.02 14.64
C LEU A 8 20.82 -26.76 14.89
N THR A 9 20.91 -26.20 16.10
CA THR A 9 20.27 -24.94 16.49
C THR A 9 20.80 -23.74 15.70
N ALA A 10 22.13 -23.62 15.53
CA ALA A 10 22.75 -22.53 14.77
C ALA A 10 22.35 -22.58 13.28
N GLN A 11 22.29 -23.78 12.69
CA GLN A 11 21.85 -23.96 11.30
C GLN A 11 20.38 -23.56 11.09
N ARG A 12 19.49 -23.90 12.03
CA ARG A 12 18.07 -23.51 11.98
C ARG A 12 17.89 -21.99 12.03
N THR A 13 18.65 -21.30 12.89
CA THR A 13 18.60 -19.83 13.02
C THR A 13 19.08 -19.14 11.74
N LEU A 14 20.18 -19.62 11.14
CA LEU A 14 20.69 -19.07 9.87
C LEU A 14 19.70 -19.27 8.72
N ARG A 15 19.08 -20.45 8.61
CA ARG A 15 18.08 -20.73 7.57
C ARG A 15 16.86 -19.83 7.71
N ARG A 16 16.31 -19.69 8.92
CA ARG A 16 15.17 -18.80 9.19
C ARG A 16 15.48 -17.34 8.84
N ARG A 17 16.66 -16.86 9.24
CA ARG A 17 17.11 -15.51 8.90
C ARG A 17 17.20 -15.29 7.38
N ARG A 18 17.74 -16.26 6.63
CA ARG A 18 17.79 -16.18 5.15
C ARG A 18 16.40 -16.12 4.54
N VAL A 19 15.47 -16.98 4.99
CA VAL A 19 14.08 -16.99 4.52
C VAL A 19 13.41 -15.64 4.81
N ALA A 20 13.55 -15.12 6.04
CA ALA A 20 12.98 -13.81 6.40
C ALA A 20 13.54 -12.67 5.54
N VAL A 21 14.84 -12.68 5.23
CA VAL A 21 15.47 -11.71 4.33
C VAL A 21 14.91 -11.84 2.92
N SER A 22 14.83 -13.06 2.37
CA SER A 22 14.28 -13.29 1.03
C SER A 22 12.82 -12.83 0.92
N VAL A 23 12.00 -13.11 1.94
CA VAL A 23 10.60 -12.66 2.01
C VAL A 23 10.52 -11.14 2.06
N ARG A 24 11.37 -10.46 2.84
CA ARG A 24 11.42 -8.99 2.89
C ARG A 24 11.87 -8.37 1.57
N VAL A 25 12.85 -8.96 0.89
CA VAL A 25 13.28 -8.50 -0.45
C VAL A 25 12.14 -8.63 -1.44
N ALA A 26 11.45 -9.77 -1.46
CA ALA A 26 10.26 -9.96 -2.30
C ALA A 26 9.17 -8.93 -1.97
N ALA A 27 8.92 -8.66 -0.69
CA ALA A 27 7.96 -7.64 -0.27
C ALA A 27 8.34 -6.23 -0.77
N VAL A 28 9.61 -5.83 -0.67
CA VAL A 28 10.09 -4.52 -1.17
C VAL A 28 9.89 -4.41 -2.67
N VAL A 29 10.32 -5.42 -3.44
CA VAL A 29 10.14 -5.43 -4.91
C VAL A 29 8.66 -5.33 -5.27
N THR A 30 7.80 -6.05 -4.56
CA THR A 30 6.36 -6.06 -4.80
C THR A 30 5.70 -4.72 -4.43
N LEU A 31 6.13 -4.07 -3.34
CA LEU A 31 5.68 -2.70 -3.00
C LEU A 31 6.11 -1.68 -4.07
N LEU A 32 7.34 -1.76 -4.56
CA LEU A 32 7.82 -0.88 -5.63
C LEU A 32 7.05 -1.12 -6.94
N ALA A 33 6.81 -2.38 -7.31
CA ALA A 33 5.99 -2.72 -8.46
C ALA A 33 4.56 -2.15 -8.32
N SER A 34 3.97 -2.29 -7.13
CA SER A 34 2.67 -1.69 -6.80
C SER A 34 2.67 -0.18 -7.00
N ALA A 35 3.65 0.54 -6.44
CA ALA A 35 3.75 1.99 -6.57
C ALA A 35 3.94 2.44 -8.03
N VAL A 36 4.80 1.75 -8.80
CA VAL A 36 5.05 2.06 -10.21
C VAL A 36 3.79 1.85 -11.05
N LEU A 37 3.13 0.70 -10.92
CA LEU A 37 1.90 0.39 -11.66
C LEU A 37 0.78 1.38 -11.32
N GLY A 38 0.65 1.76 -10.05
CA GLY A 38 -0.35 2.74 -9.62
C GLY A 38 -0.05 4.15 -10.12
N ILE A 39 1.22 4.56 -10.16
CA ILE A 39 1.65 5.84 -10.78
C ILE A 39 1.33 5.83 -12.27
N GLN A 40 1.60 4.72 -12.97
CA GLN A 40 1.27 4.60 -14.39
C GLN A 40 -0.24 4.66 -14.63
N ALA A 41 -1.05 4.07 -13.75
CA ALA A 41 -2.51 4.17 -13.82
C ALA A 41 -2.99 5.61 -13.57
N ALA A 42 -2.50 6.26 -12.51
CA ALA A 42 -2.81 7.64 -12.18
C ALA A 42 -2.36 8.61 -13.30
N TRP A 43 -1.21 8.36 -13.92
CA TRP A 43 -0.71 9.15 -15.04
C TRP A 43 -1.60 9.03 -16.28
N SER A 44 -2.07 7.82 -16.60
CA SER A 44 -3.03 7.62 -17.70
C SER A 44 -4.32 8.42 -17.50
N ARG A 45 -4.76 8.61 -16.24
CA ARG A 45 -5.97 9.40 -15.91
C ARG A 45 -5.71 10.91 -15.94
N TRP A 46 -4.60 11.33 -15.33
CA TRP A 46 -4.42 12.73 -14.92
C TRP A 46 -3.34 13.49 -15.68
N SER A 47 -2.63 12.87 -16.64
CA SER A 47 -1.56 13.55 -17.39
C SER A 47 -2.03 14.87 -18.03
N VAL A 48 -3.25 14.91 -18.57
CA VAL A 48 -3.85 16.15 -19.14
C VAL A 48 -3.89 17.32 -18.15
N CYS A 49 -4.01 17.05 -16.85
CA CYS A 49 -4.02 18.06 -15.79
C CYS A 49 -2.64 18.65 -15.48
N PHE A 50 -1.54 17.95 -15.82
CA PHE A 50 -0.18 18.33 -15.42
C PHE A 50 0.68 18.78 -16.60
N VAL A 51 0.59 18.08 -17.73
CA VAL A 51 1.45 18.33 -18.89
C VAL A 51 0.71 18.96 -20.08
N GLY A 52 -0.62 19.09 -19.98
CA GLY A 52 -1.46 19.48 -21.10
C GLY A 52 -1.50 18.42 -22.20
N GLY A 53 -2.37 18.60 -23.20
CA GLY A 53 -2.50 17.69 -24.34
C GLY A 53 -3.92 17.18 -24.55
N GLU A 54 -4.06 16.29 -25.52
CA GLU A 54 -5.36 15.70 -25.85
C GLU A 54 -5.85 14.80 -24.70
N PRO A 55 -7.12 14.94 -24.29
CA PRO A 55 -7.70 14.08 -23.27
C PRO A 55 -7.70 12.62 -23.73
N PRO A 56 -7.50 11.66 -22.83
CA PRO A 56 -7.43 10.23 -23.17
C PRO A 56 -8.80 9.63 -23.56
N VAL A 57 -9.87 10.42 -23.53
CA VAL A 57 -11.23 10.04 -23.91
C VAL A 57 -11.70 10.97 -25.02
N ALA A 58 -12.16 10.40 -26.13
CA ALA A 58 -12.65 11.16 -27.27
C ALA A 58 -13.90 11.97 -26.91
N GLY A 59 -14.01 13.18 -27.47
CA GLY A 59 -15.15 14.08 -27.27
C GLY A 59 -15.07 14.95 -26.01
N LEU A 60 -14.00 14.83 -25.23
CA LEU A 60 -13.70 15.78 -24.16
C LEU A 60 -13.07 17.07 -24.71
N PRO A 61 -13.18 18.21 -23.99
CA PRO A 61 -12.55 19.45 -24.41
C PRO A 61 -11.04 19.28 -24.57
N GLU A 62 -10.51 19.72 -25.71
CA GLU A 62 -9.08 19.65 -26.06
C GLU A 62 -8.26 20.74 -25.36
N ASP A 63 -8.90 21.76 -24.79
CA ASP A 63 -8.23 22.66 -23.89
C ASP A 63 -7.89 21.89 -22.60
N GLY A 64 -6.60 21.68 -22.32
CA GLY A 64 -6.18 20.80 -21.23
C GLY A 64 -6.84 21.12 -19.87
N ALA A 65 -7.22 22.38 -19.63
CA ALA A 65 -8.00 22.77 -18.46
C ALA A 65 -9.44 22.21 -18.47
N GLY A 66 -10.20 22.40 -19.55
CA GLY A 66 -11.53 21.82 -19.72
C GLY A 66 -11.53 20.29 -19.70
N GLY A 67 -10.57 19.66 -20.39
CA GLY A 67 -10.38 18.21 -20.35
C GLY A 67 -10.07 17.68 -18.95
N CYS A 68 -9.19 18.35 -18.21
CA CYS A 68 -8.88 17.99 -16.83
C CYS A 68 -10.10 18.13 -15.89
N VAL A 69 -10.89 19.20 -16.03
CA VAL A 69 -12.10 19.39 -15.22
C VAL A 69 -13.15 18.31 -15.53
N ALA A 70 -13.31 17.94 -16.81
CA ALA A 70 -14.25 16.90 -17.20
C ALA A 70 -13.90 15.53 -16.59
N LEU A 71 -12.62 15.17 -16.56
CA LEU A 71 -12.15 13.90 -15.99
C LEU A 71 -12.25 13.80 -14.47
N GLN A 72 -12.46 14.92 -13.78
CA GLN A 72 -12.66 14.94 -12.32
C GLN A 72 -14.09 14.54 -11.90
N ASN A 73 -14.96 14.23 -12.85
CA ASN A 73 -16.32 13.72 -12.61
C ASN A 73 -16.29 12.20 -12.31
N HIS A 74 -17.16 11.73 -11.39
CA HIS A 74 -17.31 10.32 -10.99
C HIS A 74 -17.50 9.32 -12.15
N LEU A 75 -17.93 9.80 -13.31
CA LEU A 75 -18.12 9.03 -14.54
C LEU A 75 -16.83 8.41 -15.10
N TYR A 76 -15.67 9.06 -14.90
CA TYR A 76 -14.42 8.70 -15.58
C TYR A 76 -13.47 7.94 -14.66
N ASP A 77 -12.89 6.85 -15.16
CA ASP A 77 -12.16 5.80 -14.43
C ASP A 77 -11.63 6.14 -13.01
N TYR A 78 -12.47 5.87 -12.00
CA TYR A 78 -12.09 5.87 -10.58
C TYR A 78 -11.32 4.61 -10.21
N THR A 79 -10.64 4.66 -9.07
CA THR A 79 -9.96 3.51 -8.45
C THR A 79 -10.83 2.24 -8.38
N PHE A 80 -12.16 2.42 -8.25
CA PHE A 80 -13.15 1.34 -8.27
C PHE A 80 -14.18 1.57 -9.37
N PRO A 81 -14.17 0.78 -10.46
CA PRO A 81 -15.16 0.89 -11.53
C PRO A 81 -16.58 0.62 -11.03
N THR A 82 -17.47 1.59 -11.18
CA THR A 82 -18.90 1.50 -10.83
C THR A 82 -19.74 2.22 -11.88
N GLU A 83 -20.89 1.67 -12.26
CA GLU A 83 -21.76 2.31 -13.25
C GLU A 83 -22.32 3.64 -12.73
N PRO A 84 -22.43 4.69 -13.58
CA PRO A 84 -21.87 4.79 -14.95
C PRO A 84 -20.34 4.93 -14.97
N TRP A 85 -19.64 4.15 -15.81
CA TRP A 85 -18.15 4.16 -15.91
C TRP A 85 -17.63 4.27 -17.35
N VAL A 86 -16.68 5.17 -17.58
CA VAL A 86 -15.94 5.30 -18.85
C VAL A 86 -14.48 4.85 -18.66
N PRO A 87 -14.02 3.82 -19.38
CA PRO A 87 -12.64 3.34 -19.29
C PRO A 87 -11.65 4.39 -19.84
N ILE A 88 -10.52 4.55 -19.15
CA ILE A 88 -9.40 5.38 -19.60
C ILE A 88 -8.21 4.48 -19.92
N ALA A 89 -7.92 4.29 -21.21
CA ALA A 89 -6.82 3.46 -21.69
C ALA A 89 -6.73 2.12 -20.94
N ASP A 90 -5.55 1.76 -20.41
CA ASP A 90 -5.30 0.59 -19.59
C ASP A 90 -5.19 0.92 -18.07
N ALA A 91 -5.70 2.08 -17.64
CA ALA A 91 -5.53 2.57 -16.28
C ALA A 91 -6.12 1.62 -15.23
N ALA A 92 -7.33 1.10 -15.45
CA ALA A 92 -7.94 0.10 -14.56
C ALA A 92 -7.14 -1.22 -14.48
N GLN A 93 -6.55 -1.68 -15.59
CA GLN A 93 -5.74 -2.90 -15.57
C GLN A 93 -4.48 -2.70 -14.70
N ARG A 94 -3.78 -1.57 -14.90
CA ARG A 94 -2.59 -1.22 -14.11
C ARG A 94 -2.92 -0.98 -12.64
N GLU A 95 -4.05 -0.34 -12.35
CA GLU A 95 -4.51 -0.13 -10.97
C GLU A 95 -4.85 -1.46 -10.28
N GLY A 96 -5.58 -2.36 -10.96
CA GLY A 96 -5.88 -3.68 -10.43
C GLY A 96 -4.62 -4.48 -10.07
N LEU A 97 -3.63 -4.50 -10.97
CA LEU A 97 -2.32 -5.13 -10.70
C LEU A 97 -1.57 -4.43 -9.56
N SER A 98 -1.63 -3.10 -9.49
CA SER A 98 -1.04 -2.33 -8.39
C SER A 98 -1.63 -2.74 -7.03
N LEU A 99 -2.95 -2.85 -6.93
CA LEU A 99 -3.67 -3.23 -5.71
C LEU A 99 -3.38 -4.68 -5.33
N MET A 100 -3.36 -5.60 -6.30
CA MET A 100 -2.98 -7.00 -6.05
C MET A 100 -1.54 -7.13 -5.54
N ALA A 101 -0.60 -6.41 -6.16
CA ALA A 101 0.79 -6.37 -5.72
C ALA A 101 0.90 -5.81 -4.28
N LEU A 102 0.16 -4.74 -3.95
CA LEU A 102 0.10 -4.21 -2.59
C LEU A 102 -0.39 -5.28 -1.59
N GLY A 103 -1.47 -5.97 -1.92
CA GLY A 103 -2.04 -7.03 -1.07
C GLY A 103 -1.05 -8.17 -0.80
N VAL A 104 -0.38 -8.65 -1.86
CA VAL A 104 0.68 -9.67 -1.74
C VAL A 104 1.83 -9.16 -0.88
N ALA A 105 2.26 -7.92 -1.09
CA ALA A 105 3.39 -7.37 -0.36
C ALA A 105 3.10 -7.22 1.15
N VAL A 106 1.90 -6.76 1.53
CA VAL A 106 1.48 -6.69 2.94
C VAL A 106 1.51 -8.07 3.59
N LEU A 107 1.01 -9.10 2.90
CA LEU A 107 1.09 -10.49 3.32
C LEU A 107 2.54 -10.93 3.56
N LEU A 108 3.45 -10.66 2.60
CA LEU A 108 4.87 -11.00 2.72
C LEU A 108 5.53 -10.27 3.91
N VAL A 109 5.24 -8.98 4.13
CA VAL A 109 5.77 -8.24 5.28
C VAL A 109 5.30 -8.88 6.59
N SER A 110 4.03 -9.24 6.70
CA SER A 110 3.48 -9.92 7.88
C SER A 110 4.04 -11.31 8.10
N LEU A 111 4.32 -12.07 7.04
CA LEU A 111 4.97 -13.37 7.14
C LEU A 111 6.45 -13.26 7.54
N SER A 112 7.10 -12.14 7.21
CA SER A 112 8.51 -11.92 7.57
C SER A 112 8.77 -11.69 9.06
N VAL A 113 7.71 -11.54 9.88
CA VAL A 113 7.78 -11.35 11.33
C VAL A 113 7.33 -12.56 12.15
N VAL A 114 6.97 -13.67 11.50
CA VAL A 114 6.38 -14.89 12.12
C VAL A 114 7.29 -15.52 13.18
N ASP A 115 8.61 -15.40 13.07
CA ASP A 115 9.56 -15.96 14.04
C ASP A 115 9.48 -15.34 15.45
N ARG A 116 8.60 -14.36 15.66
CA ARG A 116 8.40 -13.65 16.93
C ARG A 116 7.14 -14.16 17.62
N TRP A 117 7.31 -15.22 18.42
CA TRP A 117 6.24 -16.02 19.04
C TRP A 117 5.06 -15.22 19.61
N SER A 118 5.31 -14.11 20.32
CA SER A 118 4.26 -13.35 21.03
C SER A 118 3.50 -12.33 20.19
N VAL A 119 3.86 -12.13 18.92
CA VAL A 119 3.28 -11.11 18.02
C VAL A 119 2.95 -11.66 16.64
N SER A 120 3.43 -12.86 16.33
CA SER A 120 3.26 -13.51 15.03
C SER A 120 1.79 -13.61 14.65
N LEU A 121 0.93 -14.11 15.54
CA LEU A 121 -0.47 -14.35 15.21
C LEU A 121 -1.24 -13.06 14.87
N PRO A 122 -1.27 -11.99 15.70
CA PRO A 122 -2.02 -10.78 15.35
C PRO A 122 -1.44 -10.08 14.13
N THR A 123 -0.12 -10.07 13.93
CA THR A 123 0.47 -9.43 12.74
C THR A 123 0.22 -10.22 11.46
N VAL A 124 0.26 -11.55 11.51
CA VAL A 124 -0.08 -12.41 10.38
C VAL A 124 -1.56 -12.32 10.05
N ALA A 125 -2.43 -12.45 11.05
CA ALA A 125 -3.88 -12.37 10.85
C ALA A 125 -4.29 -10.97 10.35
N GLY A 126 -3.77 -9.91 10.97
CA GLY A 126 -4.03 -8.54 10.55
C GLY A 126 -3.49 -8.23 9.16
N GLY A 127 -2.26 -8.67 8.84
CA GLY A 127 -1.70 -8.52 7.49
C GLY A 127 -2.42 -9.34 6.43
N ALA A 128 -2.86 -10.56 6.77
CA ALA A 128 -3.68 -11.37 5.88
C ALA A 128 -5.03 -10.71 5.60
N ALA A 129 -5.68 -10.14 6.63
CA ALA A 129 -6.92 -9.39 6.46
C ALA A 129 -6.73 -8.16 5.56
N ILE A 130 -5.71 -7.33 5.83
CA ILE A 130 -5.40 -6.15 5.00
C ILE A 130 -5.04 -6.57 3.56
N GLY A 131 -4.21 -7.60 3.42
CA GLY A 131 -3.80 -8.13 2.11
C GLY A 131 -4.97 -8.67 1.30
N ALA A 132 -5.88 -9.40 1.95
CA ALA A 132 -7.11 -9.90 1.33
C ALA A 132 -8.02 -8.77 0.86
N THR A 133 -8.15 -7.69 1.62
CA THR A 133 -8.92 -6.50 1.20
C THR A 133 -8.35 -5.90 -0.09
N TRP A 134 -7.03 -5.74 -0.18
CA TRP A 134 -6.40 -5.21 -1.39
C TRP A 134 -6.51 -6.14 -2.60
N LEU A 135 -6.45 -7.45 -2.39
CA LEU A 135 -6.69 -8.44 -3.44
C LEU A 135 -8.15 -8.43 -3.91
N ALA A 136 -9.10 -8.37 -2.96
CA ALA A 136 -10.52 -8.28 -3.23
C ALA A 136 -10.91 -6.98 -3.96
N ALA A 137 -10.14 -5.91 -3.75
CA ALA A 137 -10.22 -4.67 -4.52
C ALA A 137 -9.58 -4.81 -5.93
N GLY A 138 -8.36 -5.36 -6.01
CA GLY A 138 -7.60 -5.38 -7.25
C GLY A 138 -8.14 -6.31 -8.33
N VAL A 139 -8.69 -7.47 -7.95
CA VAL A 139 -9.27 -8.44 -8.89
C VAL A 139 -10.44 -7.84 -9.70
N PRO A 140 -11.50 -7.27 -9.10
CA PRO A 140 -12.57 -6.60 -9.85
C PRO A 140 -12.08 -5.47 -10.72
N THR A 141 -11.16 -4.64 -10.22
CA THR A 141 -10.62 -3.50 -10.98
C THR A 141 -9.87 -3.99 -12.23
N LEU A 142 -9.06 -5.05 -12.12
CA LEU A 142 -8.40 -5.67 -13.26
C LEU A 142 -9.41 -6.28 -14.24
N GLN A 143 -10.39 -7.02 -13.75
CA GLN A 143 -11.42 -7.64 -14.58
C GLN A 143 -12.25 -6.60 -15.34
N SER A 144 -12.60 -5.50 -14.68
CA SER A 144 -13.32 -4.38 -15.30
C SER A 144 -12.47 -3.70 -16.38
N GLY A 145 -11.18 -3.50 -16.11
CA GLY A 145 -10.23 -2.97 -17.10
C GLY A 145 -10.04 -3.88 -18.32
N LEU A 146 -10.14 -5.20 -18.16
CA LEU A 146 -10.10 -6.15 -19.28
C LEU A 146 -11.44 -6.23 -20.04
N ALA A 147 -12.56 -6.09 -19.33
CA ALA A 147 -13.90 -6.16 -19.91
C ALA A 147 -14.34 -4.87 -20.62
N GLY A 148 -13.71 -3.74 -20.31
CA GLY A 148 -14.14 -2.42 -20.80
C GLY A 148 -15.47 -1.97 -20.21
N LYS A 149 -15.93 -2.60 -19.12
CA LYS A 149 -17.11 -2.21 -18.32
C LYS A 149 -16.95 -2.67 -16.87
N PRO A 150 -17.66 -2.07 -15.90
CA PRO A 150 -17.66 -2.54 -14.52
C PRO A 150 -18.11 -3.99 -14.42
N VAL A 151 -17.36 -4.78 -13.66
CA VAL A 151 -17.73 -6.16 -13.30
C VAL A 151 -18.34 -6.14 -11.91
N ASP A 152 -19.58 -6.62 -11.80
CA ASP A 152 -20.29 -6.71 -10.53
C ASP A 152 -19.60 -7.74 -9.61
N VAL A 153 -19.18 -7.31 -8.43
CA VAL A 153 -18.46 -8.12 -7.45
C VAL A 153 -19.21 -8.16 -6.12
N GLY A 154 -20.40 -8.77 -6.16
CA GLY A 154 -21.15 -9.15 -4.99
C GLY A 154 -21.70 -7.98 -4.17
N PRO A 155 -22.27 -8.26 -2.98
CA PRO A 155 -23.05 -7.26 -2.25
C PRO A 155 -22.16 -6.10 -1.74
N PRO A 156 -22.38 -4.86 -2.20
CA PRO A 156 -21.52 -3.71 -1.93
C PRO A 156 -21.42 -3.37 -0.43
N GLY A 157 -22.39 -3.78 0.39
CA GLY A 157 -22.43 -3.50 1.82
C GLY A 157 -21.31 -4.17 2.63
N ALA A 158 -20.89 -5.39 2.26
CA ALA A 158 -19.80 -6.09 2.96
C ALA A 158 -18.44 -5.44 2.67
N VAL A 159 -18.23 -4.99 1.43
CA VAL A 159 -17.01 -4.28 1.01
C VAL A 159 -16.94 -2.90 1.67
N ALA A 160 -18.05 -2.17 1.74
CA ALA A 160 -18.10 -0.87 2.42
C ALA A 160 -17.79 -0.96 3.92
N ALA A 161 -18.33 -1.95 4.62
CA ALA A 161 -18.02 -2.18 6.03
C ALA A 161 -16.54 -2.55 6.26
N LEU A 162 -15.97 -3.36 5.37
CA LEU A 162 -14.54 -3.68 5.40
C LEU A 162 -13.69 -2.43 5.17
N ILE A 163 -14.02 -1.59 4.19
CA ILE A 163 -13.34 -0.32 3.94
C ILE A 163 -13.37 0.58 5.20
N LEU A 164 -14.49 0.66 5.92
CA LEU A 164 -14.57 1.51 7.12
C LEU A 164 -13.75 0.97 8.30
N LEU A 165 -13.73 -0.35 8.50
CA LEU A 165 -13.15 -0.96 9.70
C LEU A 165 -11.71 -1.42 9.52
N VAL A 166 -11.29 -1.80 8.31
CA VAL A 166 -9.95 -2.30 8.00
C VAL A 166 -8.84 -1.33 8.45
N PRO A 167 -8.95 0.01 8.35
CA PRO A 167 -7.92 0.94 8.82
C PRO A 167 -7.58 0.82 10.31
N LEU A 168 -8.49 0.31 11.14
CA LEU A 168 -8.23 0.09 12.56
C LEU A 168 -7.19 -1.01 12.79
N VAL A 169 -7.11 -1.99 11.89
CA VAL A 169 -6.15 -3.10 11.96
C VAL A 169 -4.70 -2.60 11.85
N PRO A 170 -4.27 -1.88 10.78
CA PRO A 170 -2.93 -1.34 10.70
C PRO A 170 -2.64 -0.30 11.79
N VAL A 171 -3.62 0.48 12.29
CA VAL A 171 -3.42 1.33 13.48
C VAL A 171 -3.04 0.47 14.70
N GLY A 172 -3.79 -0.60 14.98
CA GLY A 172 -3.49 -1.53 16.07
C GLY A 172 -2.11 -2.17 15.94
N LEU A 173 -1.76 -2.61 14.73
CA LEU A 173 -0.44 -3.18 14.44
C LEU A 173 0.70 -2.15 14.57
N ALA A 174 0.46 -0.89 14.21
CA ALA A 174 1.41 0.19 14.40
C ALA A 174 1.67 0.44 15.88
N VAL A 175 0.62 0.57 16.69
CA VAL A 175 0.72 0.76 18.15
C VAL A 175 1.42 -0.41 18.80
N LEU A 176 1.09 -1.64 18.42
CA LEU A 176 1.72 -2.86 18.93
C LEU A 176 3.22 -2.89 18.60
N SER A 177 3.58 -2.63 17.34
CA SER A 177 4.98 -2.59 16.88
C SER A 177 5.79 -1.50 17.61
N TRP A 178 5.18 -0.34 17.80
CA TRP A 178 5.80 0.79 18.51
C TRP A 178 6.04 0.47 19.99
N ARG A 179 5.03 -0.05 20.70
CA ARG A 179 5.15 -0.41 22.12
C ARG A 179 6.23 -1.45 22.35
N ARG A 180 6.34 -2.44 21.45
CA ARG A 180 7.39 -3.46 21.55
C ARG A 180 8.79 -2.92 21.30
N ALA A 181 8.93 -1.99 20.35
CA ALA A 181 10.20 -1.31 20.15
C ALA A 181 10.59 -0.45 21.35
N ALA A 182 9.62 0.23 21.98
CA ALA A 182 9.84 1.02 23.19
C ALA A 182 10.28 0.14 24.38
N ALA A 183 9.72 -1.06 24.49
CA ALA A 183 10.11 -2.04 25.51
C ALA A 183 11.38 -2.84 25.18
N GLY A 184 12.05 -2.57 24.04
CA GLY A 184 13.31 -3.23 23.66
C GLY A 184 13.16 -4.66 23.12
N PHE A 185 11.94 -5.16 22.94
CA PHE A 185 11.70 -6.51 22.43
C PHE A 185 11.90 -6.66 20.93
N ASP A 186 11.90 -5.54 20.19
CA ASP A 186 11.95 -5.56 18.73
C ASP A 186 12.78 -4.38 18.17
N PRO A 187 14.00 -4.64 17.65
CA PRO A 187 14.83 -3.59 17.07
C PRO A 187 14.27 -3.01 15.75
N ASP A 188 13.37 -3.72 15.08
CA ASP A 188 12.72 -3.27 13.84
C ASP A 188 11.33 -2.64 14.11
N GLY A 189 10.82 -2.70 15.34
CA GLY A 189 9.42 -2.41 15.63
C GLY A 189 9.01 -0.96 15.33
N ARG A 190 9.94 0.01 15.39
CA ARG A 190 9.66 1.39 14.94
C ARG A 190 9.46 1.49 13.44
N LEU A 191 10.29 0.82 12.65
CA LEU A 191 10.16 0.80 11.19
C LEU A 191 8.88 0.08 10.77
N LEU A 192 8.55 -1.03 11.45
CA LEU A 192 7.28 -1.73 11.25
C LEU A 192 6.09 -0.88 11.65
N ALA A 193 6.18 -0.09 12.72
CA ALA A 193 5.12 0.84 13.10
C ALA A 193 4.88 1.89 12.01
N VAL A 194 5.95 2.46 11.43
CA VAL A 194 5.85 3.41 10.31
C VAL A 194 5.27 2.73 9.07
N PHE A 195 5.67 1.50 8.76
CA PHE A 195 5.07 0.73 7.66
C PHE A 195 3.56 0.57 7.86
N TRP A 196 3.11 0.17 9.05
CA TRP A 196 1.68 0.02 9.33
C TRP A 196 0.92 1.33 9.27
N LEU A 197 1.49 2.44 9.78
CA LEU A 197 0.90 3.78 9.61
C LEU A 197 0.83 4.19 8.14
N ALA A 198 1.83 3.86 7.34
CA ALA A 198 1.77 4.06 5.89
C ALA A 198 0.60 3.27 5.29
N MET A 199 0.38 2.01 5.69
CA MET A 199 -0.77 1.23 5.22
C MET A 199 -2.13 1.86 5.60
N VAL A 200 -2.24 2.54 6.75
CA VAL A 200 -3.43 3.35 7.07
C VAL A 200 -3.62 4.45 6.03
N ALA A 201 -2.54 5.18 5.71
CA ALA A 201 -2.59 6.28 4.75
C ALA A 201 -2.77 5.83 3.29
N THR A 202 -2.46 4.56 2.95
CA THR A 202 -2.80 4.02 1.61
C THR A 202 -4.28 3.76 1.42
N HIS A 203 -5.07 3.74 2.49
CA HIS A 203 -6.48 3.37 2.44
C HIS A 203 -7.31 4.46 1.72
N PRO A 204 -8.35 4.10 0.93
CA PRO A 204 -9.17 5.07 0.18
C PRO A 204 -9.74 6.22 1.02
N LEU A 205 -10.02 5.98 2.31
CA LEU A 205 -10.50 7.01 3.23
C LEU A 205 -9.53 8.19 3.42
N ALA A 206 -8.22 7.93 3.42
CA ALA A 206 -7.23 8.99 3.56
C ALA A 206 -7.24 9.90 2.32
N GLU A 207 -7.33 9.30 1.14
CA GLU A 207 -7.39 10.02 -0.13
C GLU A 207 -8.72 10.74 -0.32
N PHE A 208 -9.83 10.13 0.12
CA PHE A 208 -11.15 10.74 0.16
C PHE A 208 -11.16 11.98 1.06
N PHE A 209 -10.56 11.91 2.25
CA PHE A 209 -10.45 13.07 3.14
C PHE A 209 -9.63 14.21 2.51
N ILE A 210 -8.52 13.89 1.85
CA ILE A 210 -7.70 14.87 1.13
C ILE A 210 -8.51 15.51 0.00
N THR A 211 -9.23 14.69 -0.79
CA THR A 211 -10.06 15.15 -1.90
C THR A 211 -11.19 16.06 -1.40
N LEU A 212 -11.91 15.66 -0.35
CA LEU A 212 -12.96 16.51 0.23
C LEU A 212 -12.43 17.82 0.81
N THR A 213 -11.26 17.81 1.43
CA THR A 213 -10.74 18.99 2.14
C THR A 213 -10.07 19.97 1.19
N LEU A 214 -9.35 19.48 0.18
CA LEU A 214 -8.56 20.30 -0.74
C LEU A 214 -9.22 20.49 -2.11
N TRP A 215 -10.20 19.65 -2.45
CA TRP A 215 -10.77 19.50 -3.80
C TRP A 215 -12.32 19.36 -3.79
N ALA A 216 -12.99 20.02 -2.84
CA ALA A 216 -14.42 19.85 -2.55
C ALA A 216 -15.39 20.10 -3.73
N SER A 217 -14.97 20.82 -4.78
CA SER A 217 -15.81 21.15 -5.93
C SER A 217 -15.91 20.04 -6.98
N HIS A 218 -15.17 18.95 -6.78
CA HIS A 218 -15.09 17.84 -7.74
C HIS A 218 -15.25 16.50 -7.05
N ASP A 219 -15.67 15.50 -7.82
CA ASP A 219 -15.82 14.15 -7.31
C ASP A 219 -14.45 13.46 -7.11
N SER A 220 -13.41 13.90 -7.84
CA SER A 220 -12.03 13.36 -7.78
C SER A 220 -10.99 14.46 -7.75
N SER A 221 -9.80 14.12 -7.24
CA SER A 221 -8.63 14.97 -7.34
C SER A 221 -7.66 14.42 -8.40
N PRO A 222 -6.97 15.28 -9.18
CA PRO A 222 -5.85 14.86 -10.04
C PRO A 222 -4.67 14.23 -9.29
N LEU A 223 -4.64 14.34 -7.95
CA LEU A 223 -3.68 13.66 -7.07
C LEU A 223 -4.11 12.23 -6.70
N SER A 224 -5.30 11.81 -7.14
CA SER A 224 -5.84 10.49 -6.84
C SER A 224 -4.92 9.40 -7.41
N GLY A 225 -4.64 8.38 -6.59
CA GLY A 225 -3.65 7.33 -6.89
C GLY A 225 -2.19 7.73 -6.65
N PHE A 226 -1.77 8.96 -6.99
CA PHE A 226 -0.40 9.41 -6.73
C PHE A 226 -0.07 9.44 -5.24
N PHE A 227 -1.00 9.93 -4.41
CA PHE A 227 -0.83 9.96 -2.95
C PHE A 227 -0.62 8.54 -2.38
N ARG A 228 -1.52 7.60 -2.70
CA ARG A 228 -1.39 6.19 -2.32
C ARG A 228 -0.02 5.64 -2.72
N CYS A 229 0.40 5.85 -3.97
CA CYS A 229 1.66 5.33 -4.48
C CYS A 229 2.90 5.92 -3.77
N ALA A 230 2.89 7.21 -3.47
CA ALA A 230 3.95 7.85 -2.68
C ALA A 230 4.05 7.23 -1.27
N VAL A 231 2.90 6.99 -0.62
CA VAL A 231 2.84 6.34 0.70
C VAL A 231 3.29 4.87 0.61
N VAL A 232 2.93 4.13 -0.44
CA VAL A 232 3.42 2.76 -0.69
C VAL A 232 4.95 2.76 -0.86
N ALA A 233 5.52 3.74 -1.57
CA ALA A 233 6.96 3.89 -1.73
C ALA A 233 7.67 4.17 -0.39
N VAL A 234 7.07 5.00 0.48
CA VAL A 234 7.55 5.16 1.87
C VAL A 234 7.50 3.82 2.62
N GLY A 235 6.41 3.06 2.47
CA GLY A 235 6.30 1.69 2.97
C GLY A 235 7.47 0.81 2.48
N ALA A 236 7.76 0.81 1.18
CA ALA A 236 8.88 0.06 0.60
C ALA A 236 10.22 0.45 1.23
N CYS A 237 10.49 1.75 1.38
CA CYS A 237 11.71 2.27 2.01
C CYS A 237 11.82 1.83 3.47
N THR A 238 10.73 1.84 4.23
CA THR A 238 10.74 1.39 5.64
C THR A 238 11.04 -0.09 5.77
N VAL A 239 10.46 -0.94 4.91
CA VAL A 239 10.76 -2.38 4.87
C VAL A 239 12.21 -2.63 4.43
N ALA A 240 12.68 -1.91 3.41
CA ALA A 240 14.07 -2.00 2.94
C ALA A 240 15.08 -1.61 4.05
N ALA A 241 14.77 -0.59 4.84
CA ALA A 241 15.58 -0.20 6.00
C ALA A 241 15.69 -1.31 7.06
N THR A 242 14.72 -2.23 7.15
CA THR A 242 14.81 -3.39 8.04
C THR A 242 15.85 -4.42 7.59
N LEU A 243 16.29 -4.40 6.32
CA LEU A 243 17.36 -5.26 5.81
C LEU A 243 18.74 -4.82 6.30
N VAL A 244 18.90 -3.55 6.67
CA VAL A 244 20.15 -3.02 7.24
C VAL A 244 20.28 -3.48 8.69
N PRO A 245 21.43 -4.05 9.13
CA PRO A 245 21.63 -4.44 10.52
C PRO A 245 21.44 -3.27 11.49
N ALA A 246 20.77 -3.50 12.63
CA ALA A 246 20.44 -2.45 13.59
C ALA A 246 21.66 -1.63 14.09
N HIS A 247 22.84 -2.27 14.21
CA HIS A 247 24.08 -1.59 14.63
C HIS A 247 24.65 -0.61 13.58
N ARG A 248 24.25 -0.74 12.30
CA ARG A 248 24.66 0.17 11.21
C ARG A 248 23.62 1.25 10.92
N ARG A 249 22.45 1.20 11.56
CA ARG A 249 21.41 2.22 11.34
C ARG A 249 21.81 3.50 12.08
N PRO A 250 21.70 4.68 11.43
CA PRO A 250 21.87 5.95 12.12
C PRO A 250 20.96 5.97 13.35
N ARG A 251 21.52 6.21 14.53
CA ARG A 251 20.68 6.43 15.72
C ARG A 251 19.93 7.72 15.49
N LEU A 252 18.60 7.65 15.42
CA LEU A 252 17.78 8.85 15.44
C LEU A 252 18.21 9.70 16.65
N PRO A 253 18.34 11.03 16.51
CA PRO A 253 18.68 11.91 17.62
C PRO A 253 17.76 11.55 18.78
N ARG A 254 18.34 11.03 19.86
CA ARG A 254 17.60 10.85 21.10
C ARG A 254 17.21 12.28 21.46
N ARG A 255 15.91 12.56 21.54
CA ARG A 255 15.41 13.87 22.00
C ARG A 255 15.94 14.01 23.42
N SER A 256 17.13 14.57 23.57
CA SER A 256 17.74 14.90 24.84
C SER A 256 16.71 15.77 25.53
N GLY A 257 16.23 15.33 26.69
CA GLY A 257 15.16 16.00 27.39
C GLY A 257 15.43 17.49 27.41
N ALA A 258 14.55 18.27 26.77
CA ALA A 258 14.41 19.66 27.14
C ALA A 258 14.00 19.58 28.61
N GLY A 259 14.95 19.90 29.50
CA GLY A 259 14.66 20.06 30.92
C GLY A 259 13.57 21.12 31.05
N ALA A 260 12.45 20.70 31.60
CA ALA A 260 11.43 21.53 32.22
C ALA A 260 11.01 20.79 33.48
#